data_AF-A0A2I0DU41-F1
#
_entry.id   AF-A0A2I0DU41-F1
#
_cell.length_a   1.000
_cell.length_b   1.000
_cell.length_c   1.000
_cell.angle_alpha   90.00
_cell.angle_beta   90.00
_cell.angle_gamma   90.00
#
_symmetry.space_group_name_H-M   'P 1'
#
loop_
_entity.id
_entity.type
_entity.pdbx_description
1 polymer ?
#
loop_
_entity_poly.entity_id
_entity_poly.type
_entity_poly.pdbx_seq_one_letter_code
_entity_poly.pdbx_strand_id
1 'polypeptide(L)'
;MKNLILAFSLLFSSSLLAEEAVSIMWHNLAPGAANLPVETNVNLALDGKKVIIPGFVVPLDGKNSGYVKNFLLTPQQGACFHKPPSPSNQLIHVAFDVPVAIPDLQQPMYIAGTLTVKNAQAGFAKTGYHLEGIEVIPYPVKINTIVDEQEHQHEVAR
;
A
#
# COMPACT_ATOMS: atom_id res chain seq x y z
N MET A 1 45.20 -44.32 19.81
CA MET A 1 45.18 -43.58 18.53
C MET A 1 43.76 -43.07 18.33
N LYS A 2 43.55 -41.75 18.45
CA LYS A 2 42.24 -41.07 18.49
C LYS A 2 41.96 -40.49 17.10
N ASN A 3 40.91 -40.96 16.43
CA ASN A 3 40.40 -40.31 15.23
C ASN A 3 39.14 -39.52 15.61
N LEU A 4 39.33 -38.24 15.93
CA LEU A 4 38.25 -37.30 16.14
C LEU A 4 37.84 -36.74 14.77
N ILE A 5 36.79 -37.31 14.18
CA ILE A 5 36.15 -36.75 12.98
C ILE A 5 35.35 -35.53 13.45
N LEU A 6 35.90 -34.33 13.28
CA LEU A 6 35.12 -33.09 13.34
C LEU A 6 34.19 -33.09 12.12
N ALA A 7 32.94 -33.49 12.33
CA ALA A 7 31.86 -33.15 11.42
C ALA A 7 31.63 -31.64 11.53
N PHE A 8 32.26 -30.86 10.65
CA PHE A 8 31.95 -29.45 10.47
C PHE A 8 30.55 -29.40 9.82
N SER A 9 29.51 -29.41 10.64
CA SER A 9 28.17 -29.07 10.17
C SER A 9 28.24 -27.62 9.75
N LEU A 10 28.37 -27.39 8.44
CA LEU A 10 27.98 -26.12 7.84
C LEU A 10 26.53 -25.90 8.25
N LEU A 11 26.34 -25.10 9.29
CA LEU A 11 25.14 -24.33 9.49
C LEU A 11 25.03 -23.50 8.21
N PHE A 12 24.37 -24.06 7.20
CA PHE A 12 23.67 -23.25 6.22
C PHE A 12 22.63 -22.53 7.07
N SER A 13 23.03 -21.39 7.61
CA SER A 13 22.14 -20.35 8.06
C SER A 13 21.28 -20.09 6.84
N SER A 14 20.12 -20.72 6.77
CA SER A 14 19.06 -20.27 5.89
C SER A 14 18.83 -18.85 6.35
N SER A 15 19.48 -17.90 5.67
CA SER A 15 19.17 -16.50 5.80
C SER A 15 17.66 -16.45 5.75
N LEU A 16 17.07 -16.07 6.88
CA LEU A 16 15.69 -15.67 6.96
C LEU A 16 15.63 -14.43 6.06
N LEU A 17 15.52 -14.63 4.74
CA LEU A 17 15.38 -13.56 3.79
C LEU A 17 14.01 -12.98 4.07
N ALA A 18 13.97 -11.98 4.93
CA ALA A 18 12.82 -11.09 5.02
C ALA A 18 12.66 -10.52 3.62
N GLU A 19 11.69 -11.04 2.86
CA GLU A 19 11.36 -10.50 1.56
C GLU A 19 10.83 -9.09 1.75
N GLU A 20 11.66 -8.11 1.38
CA GLU A 20 11.35 -6.68 1.50
C GLU A 20 10.15 -6.35 0.60
N ALA A 21 9.18 -5.62 1.16
CA ALA A 21 8.07 -5.13 0.38
C ALA A 21 8.57 -4.09 -0.64
N VAL A 22 8.25 -4.32 -1.92
CA VAL A 22 8.58 -3.36 -2.98
C VAL A 22 7.68 -2.13 -2.82
N SER A 23 8.28 -0.96 -2.64
CA SER A 23 7.53 0.30 -2.67
C SER A 23 7.08 0.60 -4.08
N ILE A 24 5.77 0.73 -4.28
CA ILE A 24 5.15 1.02 -5.57
C ILE A 24 4.23 2.23 -5.48
N MET A 25 4.09 2.92 -6.61
CA MET A 25 3.14 3.99 -6.83
C MET A 25 2.11 3.57 -7.88
N TRP A 26 1.02 4.32 -7.97
CA TRP A 26 -0.12 4.01 -8.84
C TRP A 26 0.23 3.82 -10.33
N HIS A 27 1.23 4.55 -10.84
CA HIS A 27 1.70 4.38 -12.21
C HIS A 27 2.40 3.02 -12.45
N ASN A 28 2.87 2.33 -11.40
CA ASN A 28 3.47 1.01 -11.54
C ASN A 28 2.43 -0.08 -11.83
N LEU A 29 1.15 0.16 -11.52
CA LEU A 29 0.05 -0.79 -11.75
C LEU A 29 -0.41 -0.83 -13.22
N ALA A 30 -0.05 0.15 -14.03
CA ALA A 30 -0.50 0.23 -15.41
C ALA A 30 0.70 0.61 -16.30
N PRO A 31 1.24 -0.33 -17.11
CA PRO A 31 2.36 -0.03 -18.02
C PRO A 31 2.03 1.03 -19.07
N GLY A 32 0.76 1.14 -19.47
CA GLY A 32 0.23 2.18 -20.34
C GLY A 32 -0.77 3.11 -19.64
N ALA A 33 -1.45 3.97 -20.41
CA ALA A 33 -2.40 4.93 -19.87
C ALA A 33 -3.50 4.27 -19.02
N ALA A 34 -3.80 4.84 -17.84
CA ALA A 34 -4.71 4.27 -16.85
C ALA A 34 -6.14 4.02 -17.38
N ASN A 35 -6.58 4.70 -18.44
CA ASN A 35 -7.90 4.50 -19.04
C ASN A 35 -7.99 3.27 -19.95
N LEU A 36 -6.87 2.58 -20.24
CA LEU A 36 -6.89 1.37 -21.05
C LEU A 36 -7.51 0.18 -20.30
N PRO A 37 -8.09 -0.81 -21.01
CA PRO A 37 -8.72 -1.97 -20.40
C PRO A 37 -7.76 -2.79 -19.53
N VAL A 38 -8.28 -3.28 -18.41
CA VAL A 38 -7.52 -4.04 -17.41
C VAL A 38 -6.97 -5.36 -17.96
N GLU A 39 -7.66 -5.96 -18.94
CA GLU A 39 -7.26 -7.20 -19.60
C GLU A 39 -5.92 -7.07 -20.34
N THR A 40 -5.59 -5.86 -20.76
CA THR A 40 -4.38 -5.55 -21.55
C THR A 40 -3.42 -4.60 -20.85
N ASN A 41 -3.83 -3.97 -19.75
CA ASN A 41 -3.08 -2.91 -19.11
C ASN A 41 -3.02 -3.06 -17.58
N VAL A 42 -2.37 -4.15 -17.18
CA VAL A 42 -1.95 -4.46 -15.81
C VAL A 42 -0.48 -4.85 -15.81
N ASN A 43 0.21 -4.64 -14.70
CA ASN A 43 1.62 -4.99 -14.54
C ASN A 43 1.75 -6.39 -13.93
N LEU A 44 1.90 -7.39 -14.80
CA LEU A 44 2.07 -8.79 -14.39
C LEU A 44 3.35 -9.04 -13.56
N ALA A 45 4.35 -8.17 -13.62
CA ALA A 45 5.58 -8.33 -12.82
C ALA A 45 5.35 -8.10 -11.32
N LEU A 46 4.21 -7.51 -10.94
CA LEU A 46 3.81 -7.30 -9.55
C LEU A 46 2.96 -8.44 -8.99
N ASP A 47 2.59 -9.43 -9.80
CA ASP A 47 1.78 -10.56 -9.35
C ASP A 47 2.53 -11.41 -8.32
N GLY A 48 1.88 -11.68 -7.19
CA GLY A 48 2.44 -12.40 -6.05
C GLY A 48 3.50 -11.63 -5.25
N LYS A 49 3.78 -10.36 -5.57
CA LYS A 49 4.81 -9.58 -4.86
C LYS A 49 4.28 -9.00 -3.57
N LYS A 50 5.15 -8.96 -2.55
CA LYS A 50 4.94 -8.11 -1.38
C LYS A 50 5.19 -6.67 -1.80
N VAL A 51 4.20 -5.81 -1.58
CA VAL A 51 4.25 -4.40 -1.96
C VAL A 51 3.86 -3.52 -0.80
N ILE A 52 4.30 -2.27 -0.85
CA ILE A 52 3.75 -1.18 -0.04
C ILE A 52 3.29 -0.06 -0.99
N ILE A 53 2.04 0.36 -0.84
CA ILE A 53 1.42 1.36 -1.72
C ILE A 53 0.62 2.39 -0.91
N PRO A 54 0.80 3.70 -1.12
CA PRO A 54 -0.04 4.72 -0.52
C PRO A 54 -1.38 4.85 -1.26
N GLY A 55 -2.48 5.06 -0.53
CA GLY A 55 -3.77 5.36 -1.12
C GLY A 55 -4.85 5.73 -0.12
N PHE A 56 -5.99 6.17 -0.64
CA PHE A 56 -7.18 6.48 0.16
C PHE A 56 -8.06 5.25 0.28
N VAL A 57 -8.63 5.05 1.46
CA VAL A 57 -9.44 3.89 1.82
C VAL A 57 -10.92 4.19 1.59
N VAL A 58 -11.59 3.31 0.84
CA VAL A 58 -13.05 3.32 0.64
C VAL A 58 -13.63 2.04 1.24
N PRO A 59 -14.22 2.10 2.45
CA PRO A 59 -14.70 0.90 3.15
C PRO A 59 -15.81 0.16 2.40
N LEU A 60 -15.74 -1.18 2.39
CA LEU A 60 -16.79 -2.04 1.81
C LEU A 60 -17.70 -2.70 2.86
N ASP A 61 -17.21 -2.90 4.08
CA ASP A 61 -17.92 -3.65 5.13
C ASP A 61 -19.03 -2.86 5.85
N GLY A 62 -19.33 -1.64 5.40
CA GLY A 62 -20.47 -0.86 5.86
C GLY A 62 -20.56 -0.74 7.38
N LYS A 63 -19.60 -0.05 8.03
CA LYS A 63 -19.71 0.50 9.39
C LYS A 63 -18.52 1.44 9.65
N ASN A 64 -18.82 2.73 9.87
CA ASN A 64 -17.87 3.78 10.29
C ASN A 64 -17.37 3.56 11.73
N SER A 65 -16.73 2.42 12.01
CA SER A 65 -16.24 2.07 13.35
C SER A 65 -14.78 2.43 13.58
N GLY A 66 -14.11 3.04 12.59
CA GLY A 66 -12.66 3.23 12.59
C GLY A 66 -11.88 1.93 12.34
N TYR A 67 -12.57 0.79 12.16
CA TYR A 67 -11.97 -0.49 11.77
C TYR A 67 -12.63 -1.03 10.51
N VAL A 68 -11.83 -1.55 9.58
CA VAL A 68 -12.29 -2.11 8.30
C VAL A 68 -11.56 -3.41 7.99
N LYS A 69 -12.23 -4.38 7.36
CA LYS A 69 -11.62 -5.64 6.94
C LYS A 69 -11.42 -5.68 5.43
N ASN A 70 -12.41 -5.22 4.67
CA ASN A 70 -12.42 -5.13 3.21
C ASN A 70 -12.67 -3.69 2.77
N PHE A 71 -11.86 -3.21 1.83
CA PHE A 71 -11.97 -1.86 1.28
C PHE A 71 -11.40 -1.79 -0.13
N LEU A 72 -11.76 -0.73 -0.86
CA LEU A 72 -11.05 -0.34 -2.07
C LEU A 72 -9.94 0.66 -1.70
N LEU A 73 -8.76 0.47 -2.26
CA LEU A 73 -7.68 1.44 -2.22
C LEU A 73 -7.59 2.16 -3.56
N THR A 74 -7.42 3.48 -3.54
CA THR A 74 -7.42 4.35 -4.73
C THR A 74 -6.44 5.53 -4.58
N PRO A 75 -5.92 6.11 -5.68
CA PRO A 75 -5.11 7.32 -5.63
C PRO A 75 -5.92 8.58 -5.29
N GLN A 76 -7.25 8.51 -5.31
CA GLN A 76 -8.11 9.69 -5.27
C GLN A 76 -8.69 9.92 -3.88
N GLN A 77 -8.45 11.11 -3.34
CA GLN A 77 -9.12 11.56 -2.12
C GLN A 77 -10.63 11.67 -2.35
N GLY A 78 -11.43 11.24 -1.37
CA GLY A 78 -12.88 11.42 -1.41
C GLY A 78 -13.60 10.64 -2.51
N ALA A 79 -13.01 9.54 -2.99
CA ALA A 79 -13.60 8.65 -3.99
C ALA A 79 -14.81 7.87 -3.42
N CYS A 80 -15.94 8.55 -3.24
CA CYS A 80 -17.19 7.96 -2.75
C CYS A 80 -18.40 8.48 -3.54
N PHE A 81 -19.07 7.58 -4.25
CA PHE A 81 -20.42 7.63 -4.88
C PHE A 81 -20.82 8.81 -5.78
N HIS A 82 -20.35 10.03 -5.55
CA HIS A 82 -20.70 11.23 -6.32
C HIS A 82 -19.75 11.49 -7.50
N LYS A 83 -18.64 10.75 -7.58
CA LYS A 83 -17.67 10.78 -8.67
C LYS A 83 -17.53 9.37 -9.26
N PRO A 84 -17.30 9.24 -10.57
CA PRO A 84 -16.99 7.94 -11.16
C PRO A 84 -15.80 7.29 -10.44
N PRO A 85 -15.83 5.97 -10.19
CA PRO A 85 -14.70 5.26 -9.60
C PRO A 85 -13.46 5.37 -10.50
N SER A 86 -12.27 5.23 -9.92
CA SER A 86 -11.04 5.16 -10.70
C SER A 86 -11.08 3.97 -11.69
N PRO A 87 -10.31 4.01 -12.78
CA PRO A 87 -10.18 2.87 -13.68
C PRO A 87 -9.81 1.59 -12.92
N SER A 88 -10.26 0.42 -13.39
CA SER A 88 -10.08 -0.83 -12.66
C SER A 88 -8.61 -1.21 -12.41
N ASN A 89 -7.70 -0.88 -13.33
CA ASN A 89 -6.25 -1.05 -13.15
C ASN A 89 -5.60 0.01 -12.22
N GLN A 90 -6.41 0.90 -11.64
CA GLN A 90 -6.06 1.88 -10.61
C GLN A 90 -6.94 1.72 -9.36
N LEU A 91 -7.53 0.55 -9.17
CA LEU A 91 -8.28 0.16 -7.97
C LEU A 91 -7.78 -1.18 -7.47
N ILE A 92 -7.51 -1.25 -6.17
CA ILE A 92 -7.10 -2.48 -5.49
C ILE A 92 -8.19 -2.84 -4.49
N HIS A 93 -8.70 -4.07 -4.57
CA HIS A 93 -9.50 -4.65 -3.49
C HIS A 93 -8.56 -5.16 -2.40
N VAL A 94 -8.57 -4.52 -1.24
CA VAL A 94 -7.76 -4.92 -0.09
C VAL A 94 -8.63 -5.71 0.90
N ALA A 95 -8.12 -6.84 1.37
CA ALA A 95 -8.73 -7.62 2.44
C ALA A 95 -7.69 -8.01 3.49
N PHE A 96 -8.04 -7.84 4.77
CA PHE A 96 -7.26 -8.33 5.91
C PHE A 96 -7.97 -9.52 6.55
N ASP A 97 -7.25 -10.38 7.27
CA ASP A 97 -7.86 -11.48 8.04
C ASP A 97 -8.72 -10.98 9.20
N VAL A 98 -8.22 -9.94 9.88
CA VAL A 98 -8.86 -9.25 11.00
C VAL A 98 -9.08 -7.77 10.66
N PRO A 99 -10.14 -7.12 11.17
CA PRO A 99 -10.35 -5.68 10.95
C PRO A 99 -9.15 -4.85 11.43
N VAL A 100 -8.71 -3.89 10.62
CA VAL A 100 -7.59 -2.99 10.88
C VAL A 100 -8.06 -1.56 11.13
N ALA A 101 -7.34 -0.83 11.97
CA ALA A 101 -7.68 0.56 12.31
C ALA A 101 -7.37 1.51 11.15
N ILE A 102 -8.37 2.28 10.73
CA ILE A 102 -8.27 3.38 9.78
C ILE A 102 -8.86 4.63 10.45
N PRO A 103 -8.03 5.44 11.13
CA PRO A 103 -8.51 6.51 12.00
C PRO A 103 -9.10 7.70 11.23
N ASP A 104 -8.59 7.98 10.03
CA ASP A 104 -9.09 9.06 9.18
C ASP A 104 -9.14 8.62 7.71
N LEU A 105 -10.36 8.41 7.20
CA LEU A 105 -10.61 8.04 5.79
C LEU A 105 -10.30 9.19 4.80
N GLN A 106 -10.08 10.41 5.29
CA GLN A 106 -9.71 11.56 4.46
C GLN A 106 -8.19 11.63 4.21
N GLN A 107 -7.38 10.88 4.98
CA GLN A 107 -5.94 10.81 4.79
C GLN A 107 -5.55 9.55 4.02
N PRO A 108 -4.49 9.60 3.22
CA PRO A 108 -3.94 8.39 2.65
C PRO A 108 -3.32 7.52 3.75
N MET A 109 -3.25 6.23 3.49
CA MET A 109 -2.54 5.24 4.28
C MET A 109 -1.59 4.48 3.37
N TYR A 110 -0.43 4.07 3.89
CA TYR A 110 0.38 3.05 3.23
C TYR A 110 -0.17 1.68 3.60
N ILE A 111 -0.47 0.88 2.58
CA ILE A 111 -0.94 -0.50 2.77
C ILE A 111 0.16 -1.44 2.31
N ALA A 112 0.66 -2.27 3.21
CA ALA A 112 1.59 -3.34 2.89
C ALA A 112 0.85 -4.68 2.79
N GLY A 113 1.18 -5.49 1.79
CA GLY A 113 0.53 -6.77 1.57
C GLY A 113 1.03 -7.53 0.36
N THR A 114 0.43 -8.69 0.09
CA THR A 114 0.71 -9.49 -1.10
C THR A 114 -0.25 -9.08 -2.22
N LEU A 115 0.29 -8.53 -3.30
CA LEU A 115 -0.49 -8.07 -4.45
C LEU A 115 -0.69 -9.22 -5.44
N THR A 116 -1.91 -9.38 -5.94
CA THR A 116 -2.28 -10.32 -7.00
C THR A 116 -2.96 -9.56 -8.13
N VAL A 117 -2.60 -9.85 -9.38
CA VAL A 117 -3.32 -9.38 -10.56
C VAL A 117 -4.60 -10.20 -10.67
N LYS A 118 -5.74 -9.58 -10.36
CA LYS A 118 -7.03 -10.26 -10.30
C LYS A 118 -8.14 -9.30 -10.70
N ASN A 119 -8.74 -9.55 -11.86
CA ASN A 119 -9.96 -8.87 -12.26
C ASN A 119 -11.13 -9.41 -11.44
N ALA A 120 -11.75 -8.56 -10.63
CA ALA A 120 -12.88 -8.95 -9.79
C ALA A 120 -13.84 -7.79 -9.52
N GLN A 121 -15.11 -8.13 -9.30
CA GLN A 121 -16.08 -7.22 -8.69
C GLN A 121 -15.84 -7.15 -7.18
N ALA A 122 -15.66 -5.94 -6.64
CA ALA A 122 -15.48 -5.69 -5.21
C ALA A 122 -16.41 -4.55 -4.78
N GLY A 123 -17.43 -4.88 -3.99
CA GLY A 123 -18.51 -3.94 -3.68
C GLY A 123 -19.16 -3.41 -4.95
N PHE A 124 -19.12 -2.08 -5.13
CA PHE A 124 -19.71 -1.38 -6.27
C PHE A 124 -18.74 -1.13 -7.44
N ALA A 125 -17.47 -1.57 -7.36
CA ALA A 125 -16.47 -1.30 -8.40
C ALA A 125 -15.80 -2.58 -8.93
N LYS A 126 -15.31 -2.50 -10.17
CA LYS A 126 -14.41 -3.51 -10.74
C LYS A 126 -12.97 -3.12 -10.42
N THR A 127 -12.18 -4.10 -10.00
CA THR A 127 -10.76 -3.96 -9.65
C THR A 127 -9.91 -4.85 -10.55
N GLY A 128 -8.69 -4.42 -10.83
CA GLY A 128 -7.68 -5.23 -11.54
C GLY A 128 -6.71 -5.94 -10.62
N TYR A 129 -6.76 -5.61 -9.33
CA TYR A 129 -5.82 -6.06 -8.33
C TYR A 129 -6.54 -6.44 -7.04
N HIS A 130 -6.03 -7.49 -6.40
CA HIS A 130 -6.35 -7.84 -5.03
C HIS A 130 -5.09 -7.74 -4.17
N LEU A 131 -5.22 -7.24 -2.96
CA LEU A 131 -4.12 -7.21 -2.00
C LEU A 131 -4.55 -7.85 -0.69
N GLU A 132 -3.85 -8.91 -0.32
CA GLU A 132 -3.96 -9.51 1.00
C GLU A 132 -3.13 -8.68 1.97
N GLY A 133 -3.83 -7.96 2.85
CA GLY A 133 -3.25 -6.95 3.73
C GLY A 133 -2.45 -7.57 4.86
N ILE A 134 -1.24 -7.05 5.07
CA ILE A 134 -0.33 -7.41 6.17
C ILE A 134 -0.28 -6.28 7.20
N GLU A 135 -0.13 -5.04 6.74
CA GLU A 135 0.02 -3.88 7.62
C GLU A 135 -0.62 -2.62 7.03
N VAL A 136 -1.11 -1.77 7.93
CA VAL A 136 -1.56 -0.41 7.64
C VAL A 136 -0.62 0.56 8.34
N ILE A 137 0.04 1.42 7.58
CA ILE A 137 1.00 2.39 8.10
C ILE A 137 0.42 3.81 7.88
N PRO A 138 0.31 4.64 8.92
CA PRO A 138 -0.15 6.02 8.79
C PRO A 138 0.74 6.84 7.86
N TYR A 139 0.12 7.66 7.01
CA TYR A 139 0.86 8.60 6.19
C TYR A 139 1.38 9.78 7.07
N PRO A 140 2.62 10.25 6.88
CA PRO A 140 3.17 11.33 7.68
C PRO A 140 2.47 12.67 7.38
N VAL A 141 1.69 13.18 8.33
CA VAL A 141 0.92 14.45 8.20
C VAL A 141 1.69 15.67 8.73
N LYS A 142 2.67 15.46 9.62
CA LYS A 142 3.54 16.52 10.15
C LYS A 142 4.99 16.21 9.82
N ILE A 143 5.58 17.02 8.94
CA ILE A 143 7.02 17.02 8.72
C ILE A 143 7.56 18.15 9.59
N ASN A 144 8.14 17.83 10.75
CA ASN A 144 8.82 18.83 11.55
C ASN A 144 10.07 19.27 10.80
N THR A 145 9.98 20.37 10.06
CA THR A 145 11.14 21.02 9.49
C THR A 145 11.91 21.71 10.61
N ILE A 146 13.16 21.31 10.83
CA ILE A 146 14.10 22.12 11.60
C ILE A 146 14.44 23.32 10.70
N VAL A 147 13.57 24.32 10.65
CA VAL A 147 13.96 25.65 10.17
C VAL A 147 14.11 26.50 11.41
N ASP A 148 15.35 26.90 11.63
CA ASP A 148 15.86 27.74 12.70
C ASP A 148 14.98 29.00 12.87
N GLU A 149 14.38 29.20 14.04
CA GLU A 149 13.66 30.44 14.41
C GLU A 149 14.63 31.59 14.74
N GLN A 150 15.73 31.72 14.00
CA GLN A 150 16.83 32.66 14.30
C GLN A 150 17.18 33.55 13.10
N GLU A 151 16.22 34.01 12.30
CA GLU A 151 16.50 35.12 11.38
C GLU A 151 15.22 35.88 10.99
N HIS A 152 14.68 36.69 11.91
CA HIS A 152 13.86 37.87 11.57
C HIS A 152 13.78 38.86 12.76
N GLN A 153 14.93 39.07 13.42
CA GLN A 153 15.21 40.38 14.02
C GLN A 153 16.35 40.95 13.21
N HIS A 154 16.07 41.80 12.24
CA HIS A 154 16.85 42.99 11.88
C HIS A 154 16.02 43.80 10.88
N GLU A 155 15.84 45.08 11.20
CA GLU A 155 15.55 46.18 10.27
C GLU A 155 14.08 46.54 9.96
N VAL A 156 13.48 47.36 10.85
CA VAL A 156 12.83 48.61 10.43
C VAL A 156 13.14 49.70 11.47
N ALA A 157 14.22 50.44 11.23
CA ALA A 157 14.42 51.76 11.80
C ALA A 157 14.74 52.72 10.64
N ARG A 158 13.71 53.32 10.05
CA ARG A 158 13.73 54.63 9.39
C ARG A 158 12.33 55.22 9.40
#